data_AF-A0A1H1AU24-F1
#
_entry.id   AF-A0A1H1AU24-F1
#
_cell.length_a   1.000
_cell.length_b   1.000
_cell.length_c   1.000
_cell.angle_alpha   90.00
_cell.angle_beta   90.00
_cell.angle_gamma   90.00
#
_symmetry.space_group_name_H-M   'P 1'
#
loop_
_entity.id
_entity.type
_entity.pdbx_description
1 polymer ?
#
loop_
_entity_poly.entity_id
_entity_poly.type
_entity_poly.pdbx_seq_one_letter_code
_entity_poly.pdbx_strand_id
1 'polypeptide(L)'
;MGHAARNLAYHFVADTLRDGTPIPANGEWLEHTGPLQLCSSGLHASTHPFDALQYAPGNTLCLVELGGEIKTGDDKVVATRRKIIKRIDAEPLMREFARWSALQVIELWDAPDVVRQYLTTGDESLRDAAWDAARAAARDAAGAAAWDAARAAARAAAWDAARDAARAAAWDAAWAAAWAAAWDAARAAARDAAGAAAWDAARDAQRERFAKMVDAAFKAVKS
;
A
#
# COMPACT_ATOMS: atom_id res chain seq x y z
N MET A 1 31.06 17.25 -28.94
CA MET A 1 29.81 17.80 -28.40
C MET A 1 29.35 16.89 -27.28
N GLY A 2 29.43 17.33 -26.03
CA GLY A 2 29.01 16.52 -24.89
C GLY A 2 27.52 16.20 -24.99
N HIS A 3 27.14 14.93 -24.87
CA HIS A 3 25.75 14.56 -24.67
C HIS A 3 25.29 15.25 -23.39
N ALA A 4 24.46 16.29 -23.50
CA ALA A 4 23.74 16.82 -22.35
C ALA A 4 23.01 15.65 -21.68
N ALA A 5 23.23 15.46 -20.38
CA ALA A 5 22.53 14.43 -19.63
C ALA A 5 21.02 14.65 -19.81
N ARG A 6 20.32 13.66 -20.37
CA ARG A 6 18.86 13.73 -20.53
C ARG A 6 18.25 13.62 -19.14
N ASN A 7 17.41 14.59 -18.76
CA ASN A 7 16.61 14.53 -17.54
C ASN A 7 15.44 13.55 -17.76
N LEU A 8 15.73 12.26 -17.68
CA LEU A 8 14.74 11.21 -17.86
C LEU A 8 13.91 11.03 -16.58
N ALA A 9 12.60 10.88 -16.76
CA ALA A 9 11.66 10.63 -15.69
C ALA A 9 10.50 9.74 -16.20
N TYR A 10 9.62 9.36 -15.30
CA TYR A 10 8.47 8.48 -15.54
C TYR A 10 7.17 9.23 -15.27
N HIS A 11 6.19 9.02 -16.14
CA HIS A 11 4.85 9.57 -15.96
C HIS A 11 3.80 8.61 -16.49
N PHE A 12 2.73 8.39 -15.73
CA PHE A 12 1.57 7.65 -16.19
C PHE A 12 0.55 8.59 -16.84
N VAL A 13 -0.07 8.16 -17.93
CA VAL A 13 -1.15 8.88 -18.61
C VAL A 13 -2.41 8.04 -18.68
N ALA A 14 -3.55 8.73 -18.68
CA ALA A 14 -4.87 8.18 -19.03
C ALA A 14 -5.14 8.44 -20.53
N ASP A 15 -6.41 8.40 -20.92
CA ASP A 15 -6.83 8.66 -22.32
C ASP A 15 -6.57 10.12 -22.75
N THR A 16 -6.57 11.05 -21.80
CA THR A 16 -6.33 12.49 -22.01
C THR A 16 -5.42 13.08 -20.93
N LEU A 17 -4.86 14.26 -21.20
CA LEU A 17 -4.19 15.09 -20.21
C LEU A 17 -5.21 15.57 -19.16
N ARG A 18 -4.72 16.10 -18.03
CA ARG A 18 -5.59 16.52 -16.92
C ARG A 18 -6.60 17.61 -17.31
N ASP A 19 -6.26 18.43 -18.31
CA ASP A 19 -7.13 19.47 -18.87
C ASP A 19 -8.09 18.95 -19.96
N GLY A 20 -8.13 17.64 -20.19
CA GLY A 20 -8.96 16.99 -21.21
C GLY A 20 -8.38 16.99 -22.62
N THR A 21 -7.20 17.60 -22.84
CA THR A 21 -6.59 17.59 -24.17
C THR A 21 -5.97 16.23 -24.51
N PRO A 22 -5.84 15.88 -25.81
CA PRO A 22 -5.24 14.60 -26.21
C PRO A 22 -3.78 14.48 -25.75
N ILE A 23 -3.36 13.24 -25.45
CA ILE A 23 -1.95 12.97 -25.19
C ILE A 23 -1.15 13.17 -26.49
N PRO A 24 -0.07 13.97 -26.51
CA PRO A 24 0.72 14.23 -27.73
C PRO A 24 1.44 12.98 -28.24
N ALA A 25 1.96 13.04 -29.47
CA ALA A 25 2.75 11.95 -30.05
C ALA A 25 4.12 11.80 -29.36
N ASN A 26 4.79 10.66 -29.55
CA ASN A 26 6.16 10.49 -29.04
C ASN A 26 7.07 11.48 -29.77
N GLY A 27 7.95 12.16 -29.02
CA GLY A 27 8.88 13.14 -29.56
C GLY A 27 8.38 14.59 -29.53
N GLU A 28 7.10 14.83 -29.25
CA GLU A 28 6.54 16.17 -29.15
C GLU A 28 6.70 16.75 -27.73
N TRP A 29 7.11 18.02 -27.65
CA TRP A 29 7.23 18.74 -26.38
C TRP A 29 5.88 19.30 -25.96
N LEU A 30 5.44 18.95 -24.75
CA LEU A 30 4.45 19.72 -24.01
C LEU A 30 5.13 20.87 -23.30
N GLU A 31 4.46 22.02 -23.29
CA GLU A 31 4.94 23.22 -22.61
C GLU A 31 3.87 23.73 -21.65
N HIS A 32 4.29 24.08 -20.44
CA HIS A 32 3.45 24.71 -19.44
C HIS A 32 3.80 26.19 -19.35
N THR A 33 2.77 27.03 -19.46
CA THR A 33 2.86 28.47 -19.24
C THR A 33 2.34 28.81 -17.85
N GLY A 34 3.10 29.64 -17.13
CA GLY A 34 2.75 30.06 -15.77
C GLY A 34 3.78 29.67 -14.71
N PRO A 35 3.53 30.04 -13.44
CA PRO A 35 4.46 29.80 -12.36
C PRO A 35 4.57 28.31 -12.04
N LEU A 36 5.80 27.81 -11.98
CA LEU A 36 6.09 26.43 -11.64
C LEU A 36 5.93 26.20 -10.13
N GLN A 37 5.01 25.32 -9.74
CA GLN A 37 4.73 24.98 -8.33
C GLN A 37 4.64 23.46 -8.17
N LEU A 38 5.48 22.92 -7.28
CA LEU A 38 5.46 21.49 -6.96
C LEU A 38 4.06 21.08 -6.46
N CYS A 39 3.56 19.95 -6.95
CA CYS A 39 2.21 19.41 -6.73
C CYS A 39 1.05 20.18 -7.42
N SER A 40 1.20 21.47 -7.69
CA SER A 40 0.08 22.34 -8.08
C SER A 40 0.09 22.73 -9.55
N SER A 41 1.23 23.16 -10.10
CA SER A 41 1.31 23.81 -11.41
C SER A 41 2.57 23.41 -12.17
N GLY A 42 2.39 22.83 -13.36
CA GLY A 42 3.47 22.35 -14.22
C GLY A 42 3.34 20.88 -14.61
N LEU A 43 4.29 20.41 -15.42
CA LEU A 43 4.29 19.05 -15.96
C LEU A 43 5.00 18.12 -14.98
N HIS A 44 4.20 17.37 -14.21
CA HIS A 44 4.69 16.50 -13.14
C HIS A 44 5.17 15.14 -13.67
N ALA A 45 6.21 14.60 -13.06
CA ALA A 45 6.72 13.25 -13.29
C ALA A 45 7.43 12.76 -12.01
N SER A 46 7.98 11.56 -12.02
CA SER A 46 8.89 11.08 -10.97
C SER A 46 10.14 10.49 -11.57
N THR A 47 11.28 10.67 -10.91
CA THR A 47 12.56 10.08 -11.35
C THR A 47 12.58 8.56 -11.19
N HIS A 48 11.78 8.03 -10.27
CA HIS A 48 11.61 6.60 -10.06
C HIS A 48 10.21 6.15 -10.50
N PRO A 49 10.06 5.03 -11.24
CA PRO A 49 8.77 4.60 -11.77
C PRO A 49 7.79 4.19 -10.65
N PHE A 50 8.28 3.66 -9.54
CA PHE A 50 7.46 3.33 -8.37
C PHE A 50 6.83 4.58 -7.73
N ASP A 51 7.54 5.71 -7.75
CA ASP A 51 6.96 6.94 -7.24
C ASP A 51 5.94 7.51 -8.24
N ALA A 52 6.20 7.40 -9.55
CA ALA A 52 5.23 7.77 -10.58
C ALA A 52 3.93 6.97 -10.47
N LEU A 53 4.01 5.69 -10.09
CA LEU A 53 2.87 4.80 -9.91
C LEU A 53 1.88 5.31 -8.85
N GLN A 54 2.37 5.94 -7.77
CA GLN A 54 1.51 6.51 -6.72
C GLN A 54 0.62 7.65 -7.23
N TYR A 55 0.96 8.24 -8.37
CA TYR A 55 0.24 9.36 -8.99
C TYR A 55 -0.40 8.96 -10.33
N ALA A 56 -0.54 7.67 -10.62
CA ALA A 56 -0.96 7.19 -11.92
C ALA A 56 -2.44 7.50 -12.22
N PRO A 57 -2.75 8.30 -13.26
CA PRO A 57 -4.14 8.53 -13.68
C PRO A 57 -4.69 7.40 -14.57
N GLY A 58 -3.84 6.48 -15.04
CA GLY A 58 -4.17 5.37 -15.93
C GLY A 58 -2.98 4.41 -16.10
N ASN A 59 -3.13 3.41 -16.95
CA ASN A 59 -2.19 2.28 -17.04
C ASN A 59 -1.05 2.48 -18.05
N THR A 60 -1.04 3.58 -18.80
CA THR A 60 0.02 3.83 -19.80
C THR A 60 1.23 4.49 -19.13
N LEU A 61 2.34 3.77 -19.00
CA LEU A 61 3.58 4.30 -18.45
C LEU A 61 4.43 4.92 -19.56
N CYS A 62 4.81 6.19 -19.39
CA CYS A 62 5.67 6.94 -20.30
C CYS A 62 7.06 7.14 -19.69
N LEU A 63 8.10 6.87 -20.48
CA LEU A 63 9.43 7.42 -20.25
C LEU A 63 9.47 8.80 -20.88
N VAL A 64 9.77 9.83 -20.10
CA VAL A 64 9.73 11.23 -20.52
C VAL A 64 11.09 11.90 -20.38
N GLU A 65 11.34 12.90 -21.22
CA GLU A 65 12.45 13.84 -21.08
C GLU A 65 11.90 15.17 -20.56
N LEU A 66 12.49 15.67 -19.47
CA LEU A 66 12.15 16.96 -18.88
C LEU A 66 13.07 18.07 -19.41
N GLY A 67 12.51 19.25 -19.64
CA GLY A 67 13.23 20.42 -20.11
C GLY A 67 12.68 21.72 -19.54
N GLY A 68 13.38 22.82 -19.82
CA GLY A 68 13.04 24.12 -19.26
C GLY A 68 13.43 24.23 -17.78
N GLU A 69 12.60 24.92 -16.99
CA GLU A 69 12.77 25.01 -15.54
C GLU A 69 12.27 23.72 -14.91
N ILE A 70 13.04 23.15 -13.98
CA ILE A 70 12.73 21.89 -13.29
C ILE A 70 12.86 22.11 -11.79
N LYS A 71 11.85 21.69 -11.03
CA LYS A 71 11.87 21.62 -9.56
C LYS A 71 11.72 20.18 -9.11
N THR A 72 12.53 19.79 -8.13
CA THR A 72 12.59 18.43 -7.60
C THR A 72 12.14 18.44 -6.14
N GLY A 73 11.23 17.53 -5.80
CA GLY A 73 10.93 17.13 -4.42
C GLY A 73 11.39 15.70 -4.18
N ASP A 74 10.94 15.10 -3.07
CA ASP A 74 11.44 13.79 -2.62
C ASP A 74 11.08 12.64 -3.56
N ASP A 75 9.84 12.60 -4.04
CA ASP A 75 9.27 11.51 -4.84
C ASP A 75 8.76 11.97 -6.22
N LYS A 76 8.85 13.27 -6.49
CA LYS A 76 8.27 13.90 -7.69
C LYS A 76 9.09 15.07 -8.18
N VAL A 77 8.96 15.32 -9.47
CA VAL A 77 9.56 16.44 -10.18
C VAL A 77 8.47 17.17 -10.97
N VAL A 78 8.65 18.46 -11.16
CA VAL A 78 7.78 19.28 -12.01
C VAL A 78 8.62 20.11 -12.96
N ALA A 79 8.23 20.17 -14.22
CA ALA A 79 8.97 20.90 -15.26
C ALA A 79 8.06 21.81 -16.08
N THR A 80 8.64 22.82 -16.73
CA THR A 80 7.92 23.63 -17.72
C THR A 80 7.83 22.97 -19.08
N ARG A 81 8.70 22.00 -19.41
CA ARG A 81 8.62 21.22 -20.65
C ARG A 81 8.76 19.73 -20.38
N ARG A 82 7.95 18.92 -21.06
CA ARG A 82 8.00 17.44 -20.97
C ARG A 82 7.72 16.81 -22.33
N LYS A 83 8.56 15.87 -22.74
CA LYS A 83 8.41 15.13 -24.00
C LYS A 83 8.33 13.64 -23.74
N ILE A 84 7.34 12.98 -24.34
CA ILE A 84 7.22 11.51 -24.25
C ILE A 84 8.23 10.88 -25.21
N ILE A 85 9.10 10.02 -24.68
CA ILE A 85 10.13 9.31 -25.45
C ILE A 85 9.62 7.94 -25.88
N LYS A 86 9.05 7.19 -24.92
CA LYS A 86 8.48 5.85 -25.13
C LYS A 86 7.27 5.65 -24.24
N ARG A 87 6.39 4.73 -24.63
CA ARG A 87 5.22 4.31 -23.87
C ARG A 87 5.13 2.79 -23.82
N ILE A 88 4.57 2.28 -22.73
CA ILE A 88 4.13 0.89 -22.60
C ILE A 88 2.74 0.87 -21.98
N ASP A 89 1.95 -0.15 -22.35
CA ASP A 89 0.83 -0.57 -21.51
C ASP A 89 1.41 -1.29 -20.29
N ALA A 90 1.30 -0.68 -19.12
CA ALA A 90 1.86 -1.20 -17.89
C ALA A 90 0.87 -2.11 -17.13
N GLU A 91 -0.36 -2.30 -17.60
CA GLU A 91 -1.36 -3.09 -16.88
C GLU A 91 -0.89 -4.53 -16.57
N PRO A 92 -0.35 -5.30 -17.53
CA PRO A 92 0.11 -6.66 -17.24
C PRO A 92 1.26 -6.68 -16.23
N LEU A 93 2.18 -5.72 -16.35
CA LEU A 93 3.32 -5.53 -15.45
C LEU A 93 2.86 -5.17 -14.03
N MET A 94 1.91 -4.25 -13.91
CA MET A 94 1.35 -3.83 -12.62
C MET A 94 0.58 -4.97 -11.95
N ARG A 95 -0.19 -5.76 -12.72
CA ARG A 95 -0.87 -6.95 -12.19
C ARG A 95 0.11 -8.00 -11.70
N GLU A 96 1.19 -8.27 -12.44
CA GLU A 96 2.25 -9.17 -12.00
C GLU A 96 2.93 -8.67 -10.72
N PHE A 97 3.26 -7.38 -10.66
CA PHE A 97 3.88 -6.77 -9.49
C PHE A 97 2.96 -6.83 -8.25
N ALA A 98 1.67 -6.58 -8.42
CA ALA A 98 0.69 -6.69 -7.34
C ALA A 98 0.60 -8.11 -6.79
N ARG A 99 0.57 -9.12 -7.67
CA ARG A 99 0.57 -10.53 -7.26
C ARG A 99 1.85 -10.92 -6.52
N TRP A 100 3.01 -10.53 -7.03
CA TRP A 100 4.29 -10.75 -6.37
C TRP A 100 4.34 -10.09 -4.98
N SER A 101 3.78 -8.88 -4.85
CA SER A 101 3.72 -8.15 -3.57
C SER A 101 2.85 -8.89 -2.55
N ALA A 102 1.68 -9.40 -2.97
CA ALA A 102 0.83 -10.21 -2.10
C ALA A 102 1.52 -11.50 -1.63
N LEU A 103 2.36 -12.11 -2.48
CA LEU A 103 3.15 -13.28 -2.10
C LEU A 103 4.20 -12.99 -1.02
N GLN A 104 4.69 -11.74 -0.89
CA GLN A 104 5.69 -11.41 0.12
C GLN A 104 5.16 -11.51 1.56
N VAL A 105 3.85 -11.45 1.72
CA VAL A 105 3.16 -11.49 3.02
C VAL A 105 2.19 -12.66 3.13
N ILE A 106 2.27 -13.63 2.21
CA ILE A 106 1.32 -14.75 2.14
C ILE A 106 1.36 -15.61 3.41
N GLU A 107 2.51 -15.68 4.08
CA GLU A 107 2.70 -16.44 5.32
C GLU A 107 2.04 -15.77 6.56
N LEU A 108 1.54 -14.54 6.44
CA LEU A 108 0.84 -13.86 7.53
C LEU A 108 -0.59 -14.36 7.74
N TRP A 109 -1.10 -15.23 6.86
CA TRP A 109 -2.42 -15.82 6.96
C TRP A 109 -2.48 -17.19 6.29
N ASP A 110 -3.49 -17.99 6.65
CA ASP A 110 -3.72 -19.30 6.04
C ASP A 110 -4.40 -19.14 4.67
N ALA A 111 -3.61 -18.75 3.67
CA ALA A 111 -4.12 -18.46 2.34
C ALA A 111 -4.60 -19.73 1.61
N PRO A 112 -5.85 -19.77 1.09
CA PRO A 112 -6.36 -20.89 0.31
C PRO A 112 -5.49 -21.21 -0.92
N ASP A 113 -5.40 -22.49 -1.29
CA ASP A 113 -4.53 -22.94 -2.39
C ASP A 113 -4.81 -22.23 -3.72
N VAL A 114 -6.09 -22.01 -4.04
CA VAL A 114 -6.50 -21.28 -5.25
C VAL A 114 -6.00 -19.83 -5.26
N VAL A 115 -5.89 -19.19 -4.09
CA VAL A 115 -5.31 -17.85 -3.93
C VAL A 115 -3.80 -17.92 -4.17
N ARG A 116 -3.10 -18.88 -3.55
CA ARG A 116 -1.66 -19.08 -3.76
C ARG A 116 -1.34 -19.36 -5.23
N GLN A 117 -2.14 -20.19 -5.89
CA GLN A 117 -2.00 -20.53 -7.29
C GLN A 117 -2.21 -19.31 -8.18
N TYR A 118 -3.30 -18.57 -8.02
CA TYR A 118 -3.55 -17.35 -8.79
C TYR A 118 -2.42 -16.33 -8.63
N LEU A 119 -1.98 -16.07 -7.39
CA LEU A 119 -0.91 -15.11 -7.12
C LEU A 119 0.43 -15.55 -7.74
N THR A 120 0.72 -16.86 -7.75
CA THR A 120 1.95 -17.40 -8.32
C THR A 120 1.96 -17.38 -9.84
N THR A 121 0.86 -17.81 -10.47
CA THR A 121 0.82 -18.03 -11.92
C THR A 121 0.28 -16.83 -12.70
N GLY A 122 -0.58 -16.03 -12.07
CA GLY A 122 -1.37 -15.01 -12.78
C GLY A 122 -2.43 -15.57 -13.71
N ASP A 123 -2.83 -16.83 -13.54
CA ASP A 123 -3.88 -17.46 -14.35
C ASP A 123 -5.24 -16.78 -14.09
N GLU A 124 -5.67 -15.93 -15.03
CA GLU A 124 -6.92 -15.18 -14.90
C GLU A 124 -8.17 -16.07 -14.82
N SER A 125 -8.10 -17.35 -15.23
CA SER A 125 -9.21 -18.30 -15.03
C SER A 125 -9.48 -18.62 -13.56
N LEU A 126 -8.47 -18.42 -12.69
CA LEU A 126 -8.57 -18.65 -11.25
C LEU A 126 -9.00 -17.40 -10.47
N ARG A 127 -9.07 -16.23 -11.13
CA ARG A 127 -9.19 -14.94 -10.44
C ARG A 127 -10.43 -14.84 -9.57
N ASP A 128 -11.59 -15.20 -10.11
CA ASP A 128 -12.86 -15.10 -9.39
C ASP A 128 -12.92 -16.10 -8.24
N ALA A 129 -12.49 -17.34 -8.48
CA ALA A 129 -12.42 -18.38 -7.46
C ALA A 129 -11.44 -18.01 -6.32
N ALA A 130 -10.28 -17.46 -6.65
CA ALA A 130 -9.33 -16.94 -5.68
C ALA A 130 -9.92 -15.79 -4.86
N TRP A 131 -10.60 -14.86 -5.51
CA TRP A 131 -11.24 -13.74 -4.87
C TRP A 131 -12.37 -14.17 -3.92
N ASP A 132 -13.19 -15.14 -4.32
CA ASP A 132 -14.23 -15.71 -3.46
C ASP A 132 -13.65 -16.47 -2.26
N ALA A 133 -12.62 -17.29 -2.48
CA ALA A 133 -11.94 -18.02 -1.41
C ALA A 133 -11.29 -17.08 -0.39
N ALA A 134 -10.62 -16.02 -0.85
CA ALA A 134 -10.04 -15.01 0.04
C ALA A 134 -11.11 -14.29 0.86
N ARG A 135 -12.26 -13.94 0.25
CA ARG A 135 -13.38 -13.31 0.95
C ARG A 135 -14.03 -14.24 1.97
N ALA A 136 -14.16 -15.52 1.66
CA ALA A 136 -14.67 -16.52 2.60
C ALA A 136 -13.74 -16.66 3.82
N ALA A 137 -12.44 -16.88 3.58
CA ALA A 137 -11.44 -16.99 4.63
C ALA A 137 -11.40 -15.75 5.55
N ALA A 138 -11.49 -14.55 4.97
CA ALA A 138 -11.56 -13.31 5.75
C ALA A 138 -12.81 -13.22 6.63
N ARG A 139 -13.97 -13.67 6.13
CA ARG A 139 -15.23 -13.71 6.90
C ARG A 139 -15.18 -14.74 8.01
N ASP A 140 -14.62 -15.92 7.75
CA ASP A 140 -14.47 -16.99 8.73
C ASP A 140 -13.54 -16.54 9.87
N ALA A 141 -12.40 -15.94 9.53
CA ALA A 141 -11.47 -15.37 10.51
C ALA A 141 -12.14 -14.27 11.37
N ALA A 142 -12.91 -13.36 10.76
CA ALA A 142 -13.66 -12.34 11.48
C ALA A 142 -14.74 -12.94 12.39
N GLY A 143 -15.45 -13.97 11.91
CA GLY A 143 -16.45 -14.71 12.69
C GLY A 143 -15.84 -15.42 13.89
N ALA A 144 -14.71 -16.11 13.70
CA ALA A 144 -13.98 -16.77 14.77
C ALA A 144 -13.51 -15.77 15.84
N ALA A 145 -12.92 -14.65 15.43
CA ALA A 145 -12.49 -13.59 16.34
C ALA A 145 -13.67 -13.00 17.14
N ALA A 146 -14.83 -12.79 16.49
CA ALA A 146 -16.03 -12.31 17.16
C ALA A 146 -16.58 -13.33 18.18
N TRP A 147 -16.58 -14.62 17.82
CA TRP A 147 -16.99 -15.70 18.73
C TRP A 147 -16.05 -15.83 19.94
N ASP A 148 -14.74 -15.75 19.73
CA ASP A 148 -13.75 -15.80 20.80
C ASP A 148 -13.88 -14.60 21.74
N ALA A 149 -14.08 -13.40 21.21
CA ALA A 149 -14.35 -12.19 21.99
C ALA A 149 -15.63 -12.33 22.82
N ALA A 150 -16.72 -12.83 22.22
CA ALA A 150 -17.98 -13.07 22.93
C ALA A 150 -17.80 -14.11 24.04
N ARG A 151 -17.05 -15.19 23.79
CA ARG A 151 -16.76 -16.23 24.77
C ARG A 151 -15.89 -15.72 25.92
N ALA A 152 -14.90 -14.89 25.63
CA ALA A 152 -14.07 -14.23 26.63
C ALA A 152 -14.88 -13.29 27.52
N ALA A 153 -15.74 -12.46 26.93
CA ALA A 153 -16.64 -11.57 27.66
C ALA A 153 -17.62 -12.35 28.56
N ALA A 154 -18.23 -13.41 28.05
CA ALA A 154 -19.12 -14.27 28.82
C ALA A 154 -18.40 -14.95 30.01
N ARG A 155 -17.16 -15.42 29.80
CA ARG A 155 -16.33 -15.99 30.87
C ARG A 155 -15.98 -14.94 31.91
N ALA A 156 -15.57 -13.74 31.51
CA ALA A 156 -15.25 -12.64 32.42
C ALA A 156 -16.46 -12.29 33.31
N ALA A 157 -17.64 -12.11 32.69
CA ALA A 157 -18.87 -11.83 33.42
C ALA A 157 -19.24 -12.94 34.42
N ALA A 158 -19.06 -14.21 34.03
CA ALA A 158 -19.28 -15.34 34.94
C ALA A 158 -18.29 -15.36 36.11
N TRP A 159 -17.02 -15.06 35.87
CA TRP A 159 -16.00 -14.95 36.91
C TRP A 159 -16.25 -13.79 37.87
N ASP A 160 -16.68 -12.64 37.36
CA ASP A 160 -17.02 -11.48 38.18
C ASP A 160 -18.26 -11.75 39.04
N ALA A 161 -19.31 -12.34 38.46
CA ALA A 161 -20.49 -12.76 39.22
C ALA A 161 -20.15 -13.78 40.32
N ALA A 162 -19.28 -14.77 40.03
CA ALA A 162 -18.82 -15.73 41.02
C ALA A 162 -17.98 -15.08 42.13
N ARG A 163 -17.12 -14.11 41.78
CA ARG A 163 -16.35 -13.34 42.75
C ARG A 163 -17.23 -12.47 43.63
N ASP A 164 -18.25 -11.83 43.06
CA ASP A 164 -19.18 -11.00 43.81
C ASP A 164 -20.05 -11.84 44.74
N ALA A 165 -20.53 -13.01 44.30
CA ALA A 165 -21.21 -13.96 45.17
C ALA A 165 -20.29 -14.48 46.31
N ALA A 166 -19.04 -14.83 45.99
CA ALA A 166 -18.06 -15.26 47.00
C ALA A 166 -17.70 -14.12 47.96
N ARG A 167 -17.57 -12.88 47.46
CA ARG A 167 -17.37 -11.68 48.29
C ARG A 167 -18.58 -11.39 49.15
N ALA A 168 -19.80 -11.53 48.65
CA ALA A 168 -21.02 -11.34 49.42
C ALA A 168 -21.09 -12.38 50.55
N ALA A 169 -20.86 -13.66 50.25
CA ALA A 169 -20.79 -14.72 51.26
C ALA A 169 -19.63 -14.51 52.25
N ALA A 170 -18.48 -14.04 51.77
CA ALA A 170 -17.36 -13.70 52.63
C ALA A 170 -17.59 -12.42 53.43
N TRP A 171 -18.32 -11.43 52.93
CA TRP A 171 -18.73 -10.22 53.64
C TRP A 171 -19.79 -10.52 54.68
N ASP A 172 -20.73 -11.43 54.41
CA ASP A 172 -21.62 -11.99 55.44
C ASP A 172 -20.80 -12.66 56.56
N ALA A 173 -19.61 -13.21 56.24
CA ALA A 173 -18.67 -13.77 57.22
C ALA A 173 -17.66 -12.74 57.80
N ALA A 174 -17.38 -11.62 57.13
CA ALA A 174 -16.24 -10.71 57.38
C ALA A 174 -16.61 -9.22 57.59
N TRP A 175 -17.89 -8.83 57.51
CA TRP A 175 -18.41 -7.54 58.05
C TRP A 175 -18.16 -7.43 59.57
N ALA A 176 -17.53 -8.43 60.19
CA ALA A 176 -16.96 -8.35 61.52
C ALA A 176 -15.51 -7.79 61.59
N ALA A 177 -14.72 -7.61 60.50
CA ALA A 177 -13.26 -7.43 60.65
C ALA A 177 -12.49 -6.33 59.88
N ALA A 178 -12.64 -6.06 58.56
CA ALA A 178 -11.64 -5.20 57.89
C ALA A 178 -12.05 -4.66 56.50
N TRP A 179 -12.35 -3.37 56.37
CA TRP A 179 -12.65 -2.77 55.06
C TRP A 179 -11.90 -1.46 54.74
N ALA A 180 -10.61 -1.35 55.04
CA ALA A 180 -9.96 -0.04 54.96
C ALA A 180 -8.68 0.13 54.13
N ALA A 181 -7.94 -0.90 53.68
CA ALA A 181 -6.49 -0.63 53.46
C ALA A 181 -5.85 -0.82 52.07
N ALA A 182 -6.36 -1.57 51.08
CA ALA A 182 -5.36 -2.21 50.18
C ALA A 182 -5.52 -2.19 48.65
N TRP A 183 -6.62 -1.77 48.02
CA TRP A 183 -6.88 -2.22 46.64
C TRP A 183 -7.03 -1.19 45.52
N ASP A 184 -6.64 0.07 45.74
CA ASP A 184 -6.56 1.07 44.66
C ASP A 184 -5.15 1.29 44.08
N ALA A 185 -4.12 0.64 44.63
CA ALA A 185 -2.72 0.92 44.26
C ALA A 185 -2.10 0.00 43.19
N ALA A 186 -2.82 -0.98 42.64
CA ALA A 186 -2.16 -2.00 41.81
C ALA A 186 -2.90 -2.35 40.51
N ARG A 187 -2.87 -1.43 39.54
CA ARG A 187 -2.49 -1.67 38.12
C ARG A 187 -3.25 -0.78 37.14
N ALA A 188 -2.84 0.49 37.12
CA ALA A 188 -2.75 1.22 35.87
C ALA A 188 -1.27 1.56 35.64
N ALA A 189 -0.57 0.79 34.80
CA ALA A 189 0.68 1.22 34.18
C ALA A 189 1.13 0.27 33.04
N ALA A 190 0.99 0.80 31.82
CA ALA A 190 1.86 0.66 30.64
C ALA A 190 1.99 -0.67 29.88
N ARG A 191 1.69 -0.63 28.56
CA ARG A 191 2.74 -0.46 27.53
C ARG A 191 2.20 -0.18 26.13
N ASP A 192 2.94 0.68 25.43
CA ASP A 192 2.75 1.17 24.07
C ASP A 192 3.45 0.32 22.99
N ALA A 193 2.89 0.46 21.79
CA ALA A 193 3.40 0.46 20.41
C ALA A 193 4.77 -0.16 20.03
N ALA A 194 4.74 -0.96 18.95
CA ALA A 194 5.90 -1.26 18.10
C ALA A 194 5.48 -1.26 16.61
N GLY A 195 6.23 -0.58 15.73
CA GLY A 195 5.98 -0.69 14.29
C GLY A 195 6.67 0.30 13.33
N ALA A 196 7.91 0.73 13.57
CA ALA A 196 8.68 1.52 12.59
C ALA A 196 10.11 0.96 12.44
N ALA A 197 10.23 -0.09 11.62
CA ALA A 197 11.49 -0.63 11.11
C ALA A 197 11.25 -1.64 9.96
N ALA A 198 10.06 -2.27 9.90
CA ALA A 198 9.69 -3.20 8.83
C ALA A 198 9.21 -2.51 7.53
N TRP A 199 8.79 -1.24 7.61
CA TRP A 199 8.21 -0.51 6.48
C TRP A 199 9.25 -0.09 5.43
N ASP A 200 10.45 0.34 5.85
CA ASP A 200 11.45 0.88 4.92
C ASP A 200 12.12 -0.23 4.08
N ALA A 201 12.46 -1.35 4.70
CA ALA A 201 13.05 -2.50 3.99
C ALA A 201 12.08 -3.13 2.98
N ALA A 202 10.78 -3.21 3.32
CA ALA A 202 9.74 -3.68 2.40
C ALA A 202 9.55 -2.70 1.23
N ARG A 203 9.60 -1.39 1.50
CA ARG A 203 9.49 -0.35 0.48
C ARG A 203 10.66 -0.37 -0.50
N ASP A 204 11.89 -0.57 -0.03
CA ASP A 204 13.07 -0.60 -0.88
C ASP A 204 13.07 -1.82 -1.82
N ALA A 205 12.70 -3.00 -1.33
CA ALA A 205 12.57 -4.20 -2.15
C ALA A 205 11.49 -4.05 -3.25
N GLN A 206 10.35 -3.41 -2.91
CA GLN A 206 9.29 -3.08 -3.86
C GLN A 206 9.78 -2.10 -4.94
N ARG A 207 10.50 -1.04 -4.55
CA ARG A 207 11.07 -0.04 -5.47
C ARG A 207 12.06 -0.70 -6.44
N GLU A 208 12.97 -1.54 -5.94
CA GLU A 208 13.97 -2.21 -6.77
C GLU A 208 13.34 -3.20 -7.78
N ARG A 209 12.38 -4.03 -7.33
CA ARG A 209 11.70 -5.00 -8.21
C ARG A 209 10.93 -4.30 -9.32
N PHE A 210 10.17 -3.26 -8.99
CA PHE A 210 9.37 -2.51 -9.96
C PHE A 210 10.26 -1.82 -11.00
N ALA A 211 11.37 -1.19 -10.58
CA ALA A 211 12.32 -0.57 -11.50
C ALA A 211 12.91 -1.58 -12.50
N LYS A 212 13.31 -2.78 -12.05
CA LYS A 212 13.83 -3.84 -12.92
C LYS A 212 12.80 -4.31 -13.97
N MET A 213 11.53 -4.46 -13.58
CA MET A 213 10.45 -4.85 -14.49
C MET A 213 10.20 -3.77 -15.55
N VAL A 214 10.19 -2.49 -15.14
CA VAL A 214 10.01 -1.35 -16.04
C VAL A 214 11.17 -1.22 -17.03
N ASP A 215 12.41 -1.34 -16.57
CA ASP A 215 13.59 -1.30 -17.44
C ASP A 215 13.58 -2.41 -18.49
N ALA A 216 13.18 -3.63 -18.11
CA ALA A 216 13.04 -4.75 -19.04
C ALA A 216 11.96 -4.47 -20.09
N ALA A 217 10.80 -3.95 -19.67
CA ALA A 217 9.71 -3.61 -20.57
C ALA A 217 10.10 -2.53 -21.59
N PHE A 218 10.76 -1.44 -21.16
CA PHE A 218 11.21 -0.38 -22.08
C PHE A 218 12.35 -0.82 -23.02
N LYS A 219 13.17 -1.79 -22.62
CA LYS A 219 14.19 -2.42 -23.49
C LYS A 219 13.57 -3.33 -24.56
N ALA A 220 12.45 -3.98 -24.26
CA ALA A 220 11.74 -4.84 -25.21
C ALA A 220 11.02 -4.04 -26.32
N VAL A 221 10.74 -2.76 -26.12
CA VAL A 221 10.15 -1.86 -27.13
C VAL A 221 11.24 -1.45 -28.15
N LYS A 222 11.15 -2.02 -29.37
CA LYS A 222 11.97 -1.61 -30.52
C LYS A 222 11.80 -0.11 -30.79
N SER A 223 12.92 0.58 -30.98
CA SER A 223 13.01 2.00 -31.33
C SER A 223 12.45 2.31 -32.70
#